data_AF-A0AAJ7UBH2-F1
#
_entry.id   AF-A0AAJ7UBH2-F1
#
_cell.length_a   1.000
_cell.length_b   1.000
_cell.length_c   1.000
_cell.angle_alpha   90.00
_cell.angle_beta   90.00
_cell.angle_gamma   90.00
#
_symmetry.space_group_name_H-M   'P 1'
#
loop_
_entity.id
_entity.type
_entity.pdbx_description
1 polymer ?
#
loop_
_entity_poly.entity_id
_entity_poly.type
_entity_poly.pdbx_seq_one_letter_code
_entity_poly.pdbx_strand_id
1 'polypeptide(L)'
;MLRRYGCPLTFDSNTAHPRLLVSPDGRCVSQRGRRDATSPQPSAFDVWPQLLSREPLAGPGRREGPSYWEVGVHGAQNWRVGVARGDSPRRGAGADVCLGANALSWCLALTEGELSAWHDNRQTLLPPPAAATPAEDARRAGDAAALAVADAGCRGTWDLRAHVWERGAGAGKGKGAADLSPPAAAPAPAPAATSGLRRVGVLLDPADARLAFYDAERGAELHSFRVAGDREGREGPEGRMYAAAGLWDVGSCLTLYVPLRESK
;
A
#
# COMPACT_ATOMS: atom_id res chain seq x y z
N MET A 1 -8.63 -3.46 21.54
CA MET A 1 -8.86 -2.08 22.05
C MET A 1 -8.76 -1.01 20.95
N LEU A 2 -7.84 -1.09 19.97
CA LEU A 2 -7.68 -0.05 18.93
C LEU A 2 -8.89 0.12 17.98
N ARG A 3 -9.67 -0.94 17.76
CA ARG A 3 -10.85 -0.93 16.87
C ARG A 3 -11.92 0.11 17.25
N ARG A 4 -11.97 0.56 18.51
CA ARG A 4 -12.86 1.65 18.96
C ARG A 4 -12.58 3.00 18.31
N TYR A 5 -11.36 3.19 17.79
CA TYR A 5 -10.93 4.38 17.03
C TYR A 5 -11.07 4.19 15.52
N GLY A 6 -11.76 3.12 15.11
CA GLY A 6 -11.92 2.75 13.71
C GLY A 6 -12.50 3.89 12.87
N CYS A 7 -11.77 4.30 11.84
CA CYS A 7 -12.26 5.23 10.83
C CYS A 7 -12.59 4.48 9.53
N PRO A 8 -13.83 4.59 9.00
CA PRO A 8 -14.13 4.11 7.66
C PRO A 8 -13.39 4.97 6.65
N LEU A 9 -12.61 4.33 5.78
CA LEU A 9 -11.82 4.98 4.72
C LEU A 9 -12.13 4.36 3.37
N THR A 10 -11.91 5.15 2.33
CA THR A 10 -11.88 4.72 0.92
C THR A 10 -10.63 5.29 0.25
N PHE A 11 -10.05 4.54 -0.68
CA PHE A 11 -8.98 5.02 -1.55
C PHE A 11 -9.53 6.03 -2.56
N ASP A 12 -8.81 7.14 -2.76
CA ASP A 12 -9.21 8.18 -3.71
C ASP A 12 -8.58 7.92 -5.09
N SER A 13 -9.42 7.51 -6.05
CA SER A 13 -9.03 7.30 -7.44
C SER A 13 -8.47 8.56 -8.12
N ASN A 14 -8.82 9.76 -7.65
CA ASN A 14 -8.27 11.01 -8.18
C ASN A 14 -6.82 11.25 -7.80
N THR A 15 -6.35 10.59 -6.73
CA THR A 15 -4.94 10.65 -6.29
C THR A 15 -4.12 9.49 -6.82
N ALA A 16 -4.78 8.45 -7.34
CA ALA A 16 -4.12 7.22 -7.72
C ALA A 16 -3.22 7.38 -8.94
N HIS A 17 -2.01 6.81 -8.84
CA HIS A 17 -1.13 6.69 -9.99
C HIS A 17 -1.79 5.85 -11.11
N PRO A 18 -1.58 6.16 -12.41
CA PRO A 18 -2.26 5.46 -13.53
C PRO A 18 -1.91 3.97 -13.74
N ARG A 19 -1.15 3.35 -12.84
CA ARG A 19 -0.94 1.88 -12.78
C ARG A 19 -1.76 1.21 -11.68
N LEU A 20 -2.48 2.00 -10.88
CA LEU A 20 -3.32 1.51 -9.80
C LEU A 20 -4.78 1.58 -10.22
N LEU A 21 -5.51 0.50 -9.98
CA LEU A 21 -6.95 0.44 -10.14
C LEU A 21 -7.59 0.41 -8.76
N VAL A 22 -8.47 1.37 -8.50
CA VAL A 22 -9.26 1.45 -7.28
C VAL A 22 -10.63 0.86 -7.55
N SER A 23 -11.09 -0.09 -6.72
CA SER A 23 -12.42 -0.71 -6.84
C SER A 23 -13.55 0.32 -6.78
N PRO A 24 -14.74 0.03 -7.35
CA PRO A 24 -15.87 0.96 -7.32
C PRO A 24 -16.30 1.39 -5.90
N ASP A 25 -16.14 0.51 -4.91
CA ASP A 25 -16.42 0.80 -3.50
C ASP A 25 -15.26 1.50 -2.76
N GLY A 26 -14.14 1.75 -3.46
CA GLY A 26 -12.96 2.40 -2.91
C GLY A 26 -12.17 1.57 -1.90
N ARG A 27 -12.45 0.28 -1.73
CA ARG A 27 -11.83 -0.54 -0.66
C ARG A 27 -10.64 -1.36 -1.11
N CYS A 28 -10.55 -1.70 -2.39
CA CYS A 28 -9.42 -2.42 -2.95
C CYS A 28 -8.61 -1.51 -3.85
N VAL A 29 -7.29 -1.73 -3.85
CA VAL A 29 -6.40 -1.24 -4.91
C VAL A 29 -5.60 -2.39 -5.48
N SER A 30 -5.51 -2.49 -6.80
CA SER A 30 -4.68 -3.49 -7.49
C SER A 30 -3.70 -2.80 -8.44
N GLN A 31 -2.56 -3.45 -8.68
CA GLN A 31 -1.57 -2.98 -9.64
C GLN A 31 -1.82 -3.62 -11.00
N ARG A 32 -1.93 -2.78 -12.03
CA ARG A 32 -1.97 -3.19 -13.44
C ARG A 32 -0.60 -2.89 -14.06
N GLY A 33 0.02 -3.89 -14.68
CA GLY A 33 1.39 -3.78 -15.18
C GLY A 33 1.63 -2.66 -16.20
N ARG A 34 0.59 -2.23 -16.93
CA ARG A 34 0.67 -1.13 -17.90
C ARG A 34 0.06 0.15 -17.34
N ARG A 35 0.72 1.28 -17.59
CA ARG A 35 0.21 2.64 -17.31
C ARG A 35 -0.90 2.96 -18.31
N ASP A 36 -2.09 3.29 -17.84
CA ASP A 36 -3.15 3.76 -18.72
C ASP A 36 -2.80 5.14 -19.28
N ALA A 37 -3.11 5.38 -20.56
CA ALA A 37 -2.95 6.67 -21.21
C ALA A 37 -4.14 7.60 -20.89
N THR A 38 -4.49 7.70 -19.59
CA THR A 38 -5.54 8.58 -19.12
C THR A 38 -5.04 10.02 -19.04
N SER A 39 -5.96 10.97 -19.20
CA SER A 39 -5.65 12.38 -18.98
C SER A 39 -5.08 12.56 -17.57
N PRO A 40 -3.91 13.19 -17.40
CA PRO A 40 -3.29 13.32 -16.09
C PRO A 40 -4.23 14.08 -15.15
N GLN A 41 -4.67 13.42 -14.08
CA GLN A 41 -5.42 14.06 -13.01
C GLN A 41 -4.46 14.94 -12.20
N PRO A 42 -4.70 16.25 -12.02
CA PRO A 42 -3.77 17.16 -11.36
C PRO A 42 -3.32 16.70 -9.97
N SER A 43 -4.21 16.05 -9.21
CA SER A 43 -3.99 15.52 -7.87
C SER A 43 -3.30 14.15 -7.81
N ALA A 44 -3.09 13.47 -8.94
CA ALA A 44 -2.52 12.12 -8.97
C ALA A 44 -1.01 12.08 -8.83
N PHE A 45 -0.51 11.00 -8.21
CA PHE A 45 0.90 10.63 -8.30
C PHE A 45 1.27 10.27 -9.73
N ASP A 46 2.43 10.72 -10.23
CA ASP A 46 2.83 10.51 -11.63
C ASP A 46 4.07 9.63 -11.86
N VAL A 47 4.87 9.35 -10.81
CA VAL A 47 6.06 8.49 -10.87
C VAL A 47 5.85 7.12 -10.26
N TRP A 48 5.43 7.07 -8.99
CA TRP A 48 5.35 5.84 -8.22
C TRP A 48 3.90 5.36 -8.08
N PRO A 49 3.62 4.04 -8.10
CA PRO A 49 2.28 3.47 -7.93
C PRO A 49 1.74 3.67 -6.51
N GLN A 50 1.25 4.89 -6.23
CA GLN A 50 0.79 5.34 -4.92
C GLN A 50 -0.56 6.04 -5.00
N LEU A 51 -1.24 6.15 -3.87
CA LEU A 51 -2.52 6.85 -3.72
C LEU A 51 -2.77 7.23 -2.26
N LEU A 52 -3.75 8.10 -2.03
CA LEU A 52 -4.24 8.51 -0.71
C LEU A 52 -5.67 8.03 -0.46
N SER A 53 -6.12 8.12 0.79
CA SER A 53 -7.54 8.05 1.13
C SER A 53 -8.29 9.32 0.72
N ARG A 54 -9.60 9.19 0.51
CA ARG A 54 -10.50 10.32 0.29
C ARG A 54 -10.74 11.08 1.59
N GLU A 55 -10.92 10.37 2.69
CA GLU A 55 -11.22 10.94 4.00
C GLU A 55 -9.94 11.33 4.74
N PRO A 56 -9.92 12.49 5.43
CA PRO A 56 -8.80 12.90 6.26
C PRO A 56 -8.77 12.18 7.61
N LEU A 57 -7.56 11.87 8.08
CA LEU A 57 -7.24 11.25 9.36
C LEU A 57 -6.98 12.27 10.49
N ALA A 58 -6.58 13.49 10.16
CA ALA A 58 -6.39 14.60 11.09
C ALA A 58 -6.42 15.93 10.34
N GLY A 59 -6.48 17.04 11.08
CA GLY A 59 -6.43 18.41 10.55
C GLY A 59 -7.80 19.09 10.45
N PRO A 60 -7.87 20.28 9.82
CA PRO A 60 -9.04 21.15 9.85
C PRO A 60 -10.32 20.50 9.32
N GLY A 61 -11.40 20.58 10.09
CA GLY A 61 -12.71 20.04 9.71
C GLY A 61 -12.90 18.54 9.98
N ARG A 62 -11.92 17.86 10.58
CA ARG A 62 -12.07 16.50 11.08
C ARG A 62 -12.38 16.51 12.58
N ARG A 63 -13.21 15.57 13.04
CA ARG A 63 -13.38 15.28 14.47
C ARG A 63 -12.02 15.01 15.12
N GLU A 64 -11.79 15.60 16.28
CA GLU A 64 -10.60 15.39 17.08
C GLU A 64 -10.51 13.96 17.64
N GLY A 65 -9.27 13.52 17.89
CA GLY A 65 -8.97 12.23 18.48
C GLY A 65 -8.42 11.19 17.49
N PRO A 66 -8.09 9.99 18.00
CA PRO A 66 -7.31 9.02 17.25
C PRO A 66 -8.05 8.45 16.04
N SER A 67 -7.28 8.01 15.05
CA SER A 67 -7.74 7.35 13.84
C SER A 67 -7.09 5.98 13.76
N TYR A 68 -7.88 4.94 13.53
CA TYR A 68 -7.37 3.60 13.30
C TYR A 68 -7.98 2.97 12.04
N TRP A 69 -7.13 2.39 11.19
CA TRP A 69 -7.56 1.60 10.03
C TRP A 69 -6.65 0.39 9.82
N GLU A 70 -7.17 -0.59 9.08
CA GLU A 70 -6.48 -1.84 8.79
C GLU A 70 -6.40 -2.04 7.26
N VAL A 71 -5.23 -2.47 6.78
CA VAL A 71 -4.99 -2.78 5.36
C VAL A 71 -4.51 -4.23 5.24
N GLY A 72 -5.20 -5.02 4.43
CA GLY A 72 -4.75 -6.33 3.98
C GLY A 72 -3.61 -6.18 2.98
N VAL A 73 -2.51 -6.88 3.24
CA VAL A 73 -1.28 -6.87 2.44
C VAL A 73 -0.90 -8.28 1.96
N HIS A 74 -1.83 -9.24 2.09
CA HIS A 74 -1.57 -10.64 1.80
C HIS A 74 -1.17 -10.87 0.34
N GLY A 75 -0.09 -11.63 0.13
CA GLY A 75 0.38 -11.99 -1.22
C GLY A 75 1.25 -10.93 -1.90
N ALA A 76 1.28 -9.69 -1.41
CA ALA A 76 2.19 -8.66 -1.90
C ALA A 76 3.54 -8.71 -1.16
N GLN A 77 4.64 -8.68 -1.90
CA GLN A 77 6.03 -8.56 -1.47
C GLN A 77 6.58 -7.12 -1.58
N ASN A 78 5.92 -6.25 -2.34
CA ASN A 78 6.33 -4.86 -2.56
C ASN A 78 5.15 -3.89 -2.36
N TRP A 79 5.07 -3.29 -1.18
CA TRP A 79 4.02 -2.36 -0.81
C TRP A 79 4.49 -1.31 0.20
N ARG A 80 3.74 -0.21 0.28
CA ARG A 80 3.86 0.82 1.34
C ARG A 80 2.48 1.09 1.93
N VAL A 81 2.40 1.23 3.25
CA VAL A 81 1.19 1.62 3.99
C VAL A 81 1.58 2.65 5.04
N GLY A 82 0.88 3.77 5.11
CA GLY A 82 1.27 4.86 5.98
C GLY A 82 0.32 6.04 5.99
N VAL A 83 0.88 7.21 6.28
CA VAL A 83 0.18 8.50 6.25
C VAL A 83 1.00 9.52 5.47
N ALA A 84 0.30 10.44 4.83
CA ALA A 84 0.90 11.59 4.17
C ALA A 84 0.07 12.84 4.43
N ARG A 85 0.72 14.00 4.47
CA ARG A 85 0.02 15.27 4.45
C ARG A 85 -0.58 15.55 3.08
N GLY A 86 -1.66 16.33 3.07
CA GLY A 86 -2.32 16.76 1.84
C GLY A 86 -1.40 17.54 0.91
N ASP A 87 -0.40 18.24 1.44
CA ASP A 87 0.62 18.99 0.70
C ASP A 87 1.90 18.20 0.38
N SER A 88 1.92 16.88 0.63
CA SER A 88 3.06 16.04 0.23
C SER A 88 3.31 16.12 -1.29
N PRO A 89 4.57 16.13 -1.75
CA PRO A 89 4.89 16.17 -3.17
C PRO A 89 4.37 14.91 -3.87
N ARG A 90 3.66 15.11 -4.99
CA ARG A 90 3.08 14.02 -5.79
C ARG A 90 3.65 13.91 -7.21
N ARG A 91 4.43 14.91 -7.62
CA ARG A 91 4.90 15.08 -9.01
C ARG A 91 6.35 15.45 -9.09
N GLY A 92 6.99 15.04 -10.18
CA GLY A 92 8.39 15.36 -10.48
C GLY A 92 9.29 14.13 -10.45
N ALA A 93 10.53 14.28 -10.92
CA ALA A 93 11.47 13.17 -11.10
C ALA A 93 12.26 12.79 -9.84
N GLY A 94 12.07 13.52 -8.74
CA GLY A 94 12.80 13.31 -7.49
C GLY A 94 12.31 12.10 -6.71
N ALA A 95 13.17 11.56 -5.83
CA ALA A 95 12.78 10.49 -4.91
C ALA A 95 11.77 10.97 -3.86
N ASP A 96 11.72 12.28 -3.60
CA ASP A 96 10.87 12.95 -2.62
C ASP A 96 9.37 12.76 -2.88
N VAL A 97 8.96 12.45 -4.12
CA VAL A 97 7.55 12.12 -4.46
C VAL A 97 7.13 10.71 -4.01
N CYS A 98 8.05 9.93 -3.48
CA CYS A 98 7.80 8.61 -2.91
C CYS A 98 7.42 8.72 -1.43
N LEU A 99 6.42 7.97 -0.97
CA LEU A 99 5.95 7.96 0.41
C LEU A 99 7.07 7.54 1.37
N GLY A 100 7.37 8.36 2.38
CA GLY A 100 8.46 8.15 3.33
C GLY A 100 9.83 8.69 2.86
N ALA A 101 9.95 9.11 1.59
CA ALA A 101 11.14 9.76 1.06
C ALA A 101 11.10 11.30 1.19
N ASN A 102 10.16 11.83 1.98
CA ASN A 102 10.02 13.24 2.30
C ASN A 102 9.60 13.41 3.76
N ALA A 103 9.73 14.63 4.29
CA ALA A 103 9.37 14.97 5.66
C ALA A 103 7.84 15.03 5.93
N LEU A 104 7.01 14.95 4.87
CA LEU A 104 5.55 15.09 4.95
C LEU A 104 4.82 13.74 4.87
N SER A 105 5.56 12.63 4.93
CA SER A 105 5.00 11.28 4.88
C SER A 105 5.79 10.29 5.72
N TRP A 106 5.08 9.29 6.24
CA TRP A 106 5.57 8.23 7.10
C TRP A 106 4.93 6.93 6.67
N CYS A 107 5.70 5.86 6.48
CA CYS A 107 5.14 4.58 6.10
C CYS A 107 5.91 3.38 6.64
N LEU A 108 5.19 2.27 6.73
CA LEU A 108 5.75 0.93 6.75
C LEU A 108 5.83 0.44 5.31
N ALA A 109 6.92 -0.23 4.97
CA ALA A 109 7.19 -0.76 3.64
C ALA A 109 7.62 -2.22 3.73
N LEU A 110 7.13 -3.03 2.79
CA LEU A 110 7.73 -4.32 2.47
C LEU A 110 8.39 -4.17 1.10
N THR A 111 9.65 -4.53 0.97
CA THR A 111 10.40 -4.49 -0.29
C THR A 111 11.19 -5.78 -0.40
N GLU A 112 10.92 -6.57 -1.43
CA GLU A 112 11.55 -7.88 -1.64
C GLU A 112 11.48 -8.79 -0.40
N GLY A 113 10.40 -8.67 0.38
CA GLY A 113 10.20 -9.43 1.62
C GLY A 113 10.80 -8.80 2.89
N GLU A 114 11.54 -7.71 2.78
CA GLU A 114 12.14 -7.01 3.92
C GLU A 114 11.22 -5.90 4.45
N LEU A 115 10.89 -5.99 5.75
CA LEU A 115 10.04 -5.00 6.41
C LEU A 115 10.88 -3.81 6.90
N SER A 116 10.45 -2.59 6.59
CA SER A 116 11.13 -1.37 7.00
C SER A 116 10.16 -0.22 7.26
N ALA A 117 10.58 0.71 8.11
CA ALA A 117 9.87 1.97 8.36
C ALA A 117 10.61 3.12 7.66
N TRP A 118 9.86 4.04 7.05
CA TRP A 118 10.39 5.15 6.26
C TRP A 118 9.78 6.49 6.65
N HIS A 119 10.64 7.50 6.79
CA HIS A 119 10.28 8.90 6.94
C HIS A 119 11.50 9.78 6.61
N ASP A 120 11.28 10.94 5.96
CA ASP A 120 12.35 11.90 5.65
C ASP A 120 13.54 11.27 4.92
N ASN A 121 13.24 10.34 4.01
CA ASN A 121 14.24 9.56 3.27
C ASN A 121 15.20 8.76 4.15
N ARG A 122 14.79 8.46 5.39
CA ARG A 122 15.49 7.56 6.31
C ARG A 122 14.74 6.25 6.42
N GLN A 123 15.45 5.17 6.14
CA GLN A 123 14.99 3.81 6.32
C GLN A 123 15.42 3.26 7.68
N THR A 124 14.49 2.64 8.39
CA THR A 124 14.78 1.81 9.56
C THR A 124 14.35 0.39 9.24
N LEU A 125 15.32 -0.53 9.09
CA LEU A 125 15.01 -1.95 8.93
C LEU A 125 14.37 -2.48 10.20
N LEU A 126 13.29 -3.25 10.04
CA LEU A 126 12.56 -3.85 11.13
C LEU A 126 12.84 -5.35 11.17
N PRO A 127 12.75 -5.99 12.36
CA PRO A 127 12.80 -7.44 12.43
C PRO A 127 11.69 -8.05 11.57
N PRO A 128 11.93 -9.23 10.98
CA PRO A 128 10.89 -9.91 10.21
C PRO A 128 9.66 -10.15 11.11
N PRO A 129 8.44 -10.06 10.55
CA PRO A 129 7.24 -10.42 11.29
C PRO A 129 7.38 -11.82 11.86
N ALA A 130 6.86 -12.05 13.07
CA ALA A 130 6.92 -13.37 13.69
C ALA A 130 6.43 -14.44 12.72
N ALA A 131 7.18 -15.54 12.63
CA ALA A 131 6.80 -16.68 11.81
C ALA A 131 5.39 -17.15 12.20
N ALA A 132 4.64 -17.62 11.22
CA ALA A 132 3.35 -18.23 11.47
C ALA A 132 3.49 -19.43 12.39
N THR A 133 2.64 -19.56 13.39
CA THR A 133 2.50 -20.84 14.09
C THR A 133 1.72 -21.83 13.22
N PRO A 134 1.92 -23.15 13.37
CA PRO A 134 1.12 -24.14 12.64
C PRO A 134 -0.39 -23.98 12.82
N ALA A 135 -0.83 -23.48 13.98
CA ALA A 135 -2.23 -23.19 14.27
C ALA A 135 -2.74 -21.96 13.49
N GLU A 136 -1.92 -20.92 13.35
CA GLU A 136 -2.22 -19.76 12.49
C GLU A 136 -2.30 -20.18 11.03
N ASP A 137 -1.39 -21.04 10.56
CA ASP A 137 -1.41 -21.54 9.18
C ASP A 137 -2.63 -22.43 8.89
N ALA A 138 -3.02 -23.28 9.84
CA ALA A 138 -4.25 -24.06 9.74
C ALA A 138 -5.50 -23.16 9.69
N ARG A 139 -5.56 -22.11 10.51
CA ARG A 139 -6.64 -21.11 10.46
C ARG A 139 -6.66 -20.38 9.12
N ARG A 140 -5.48 -19.97 8.63
CA ARG A 140 -5.32 -19.29 7.33
C ARG A 140 -5.73 -20.15 6.15
N ALA A 141 -5.51 -21.46 6.19
CA ALA A 141 -6.01 -22.38 5.17
C ALA A 141 -7.55 -22.41 5.13
N GLY A 142 -8.21 -22.25 6.29
CA GLY A 142 -9.67 -22.08 6.37
C GLY A 142 -10.15 -20.70 5.89
N ASP A 143 -9.46 -19.63 6.27
CA ASP A 143 -9.83 -18.23 5.94
C ASP A 143 -9.51 -17.85 4.47
N ALA A 144 -8.66 -18.60 3.78
CA ALA A 144 -8.32 -18.40 2.37
C ALA A 144 -9.57 -18.40 1.47
N ALA A 145 -10.64 -19.12 1.85
CA ALA A 145 -11.92 -19.09 1.14
C ALA A 145 -12.66 -17.74 1.25
N ALA A 146 -12.58 -17.05 2.39
CA ALA A 146 -13.21 -15.74 2.60
C ALA A 146 -12.41 -14.60 1.94
N LEU A 147 -11.07 -14.71 1.95
CA LEU A 147 -10.17 -13.80 1.23
C LEU A 147 -10.28 -13.95 -0.29
N ALA A 148 -10.48 -15.17 -0.80
CA ALA A 148 -10.76 -15.40 -2.21
C ALA A 148 -12.05 -14.70 -2.68
N VAL A 149 -13.04 -14.48 -1.81
CA VAL A 149 -14.25 -13.70 -2.14
C VAL A 149 -13.96 -12.20 -2.15
N ALA A 150 -13.11 -11.69 -1.24
CA ALA A 150 -12.66 -10.30 -1.28
C ALA A 150 -11.81 -10.03 -2.53
N ASP A 151 -10.84 -10.89 -2.83
CA ASP A 151 -10.00 -10.85 -4.03
C ASP A 151 -10.81 -11.08 -5.31
N ALA A 152 -11.81 -11.96 -5.30
CA ALA A 152 -12.72 -12.17 -6.43
C ALA A 152 -13.72 -11.01 -6.58
N GLY A 153 -14.06 -10.29 -5.52
CA GLY A 153 -14.75 -9.01 -5.60
C GLY A 153 -13.87 -7.96 -6.26
N CYS A 154 -12.60 -7.85 -5.83
CA CYS A 154 -11.64 -6.93 -6.43
C CYS A 154 -11.26 -7.35 -7.87
N ARG A 155 -11.23 -8.65 -8.24
CA ARG A 155 -10.88 -9.16 -9.58
C ARG A 155 -12.09 -9.34 -10.50
N GLY A 156 -13.27 -9.61 -9.96
CA GLY A 156 -14.51 -9.85 -10.70
C GLY A 156 -15.20 -8.55 -11.13
N THR A 157 -14.84 -7.41 -10.53
CA THR A 157 -15.20 -6.08 -11.01
C THR A 157 -14.36 -5.61 -12.20
N TRP A 158 -13.27 -6.31 -12.52
CA TRP A 158 -12.41 -5.99 -13.65
C TRP A 158 -12.30 -7.22 -14.54
N ASP A 159 -12.95 -7.22 -15.70
CA ASP A 159 -12.73 -8.28 -16.69
C ASP A 159 -11.28 -8.22 -17.21
N LEU A 160 -10.37 -8.90 -16.49
CA LEU A 160 -8.96 -9.01 -16.84
C LEU A 160 -8.76 -9.93 -18.07
N ARG A 161 -9.81 -10.60 -18.57
CA ARG A 161 -9.75 -11.41 -19.81
C ARG A 161 -9.96 -10.58 -21.07
N ALA A 162 -10.59 -9.41 -20.99
CA ALA A 162 -10.85 -8.57 -22.17
C ALA A 162 -9.59 -7.92 -22.79
N HIS A 163 -8.40 -8.10 -22.19
CA HIS A 163 -7.14 -7.53 -22.69
C HIS A 163 -5.97 -8.52 -22.77
N VAL A 164 -6.26 -9.81 -22.98
CA VAL A 164 -5.26 -10.75 -23.52
C VAL A 164 -5.34 -10.66 -25.04
N TRP A 165 -4.47 -9.87 -25.68
CA TRP A 165 -4.33 -9.92 -27.14
C TRP A 165 -3.43 -11.09 -27.55
N GLU A 166 -3.88 -11.80 -28.58
CA GLU A 166 -3.24 -12.95 -29.20
C GLU A 166 -1.83 -12.63 -29.71
N ARG A 167 -0.94 -13.63 -29.64
CA ARG A 167 0.39 -13.58 -30.27
C ARG A 167 0.23 -13.43 -31.79
N GLY A 168 0.32 -12.21 -32.28
CA GLY A 168 0.56 -11.93 -33.69
C GLY A 168 1.98 -12.31 -34.07
N ALA A 169 2.12 -13.45 -34.75
CA ALA A 169 3.32 -13.81 -35.50
C ALA A 169 3.56 -12.78 -36.60
N GLY A 170 4.66 -12.03 -36.50
CA GLY A 170 5.15 -11.12 -37.54
C GLY A 170 6.63 -11.40 -37.77
N ALA A 171 6.92 -12.21 -38.78
CA ALA A 171 8.27 -12.52 -39.21
C ALA A 171 8.95 -11.29 -39.84
N GLY A 172 10.14 -10.95 -39.34
CA GLY A 172 11.05 -9.98 -39.94
C GLY A 172 12.47 -10.52 -39.89
N LYS A 173 13.02 -10.91 -41.05
CA LYS A 173 14.41 -11.39 -41.23
C LYS A 173 15.41 -10.24 -41.02
N GLY A 174 16.51 -10.53 -40.31
CA GLY A 174 17.72 -9.70 -40.29
C GLY A 174 18.90 -10.46 -39.68
N LYS A 175 19.95 -10.68 -40.49
CA LYS A 175 21.16 -11.48 -40.21
C LYS A 175 22.11 -10.80 -39.23
N GLY A 176 22.91 -11.61 -38.51
CA GLY A 176 24.19 -11.20 -37.92
C GLY A 176 24.53 -11.94 -36.64
N ALA A 177 25.10 -13.14 -36.76
CA ALA A 177 25.64 -13.88 -35.62
C ALA A 177 26.96 -13.26 -35.15
N ALA A 178 27.03 -12.90 -33.87
CA ALA A 178 28.27 -12.85 -33.11
C ALA A 178 28.08 -13.75 -31.89
N ASP A 179 28.94 -14.75 -31.83
CA ASP A 179 29.05 -15.75 -30.77
C ASP A 179 29.34 -15.08 -29.42
N LEU A 180 28.35 -15.10 -28.53
CA LEU A 180 28.53 -14.84 -27.11
C LEU A 180 27.70 -15.89 -26.36
N SER A 181 28.35 -16.98 -25.98
CA SER A 181 27.79 -17.91 -25.00
C SER A 181 27.40 -17.12 -23.74
N PRO A 182 26.14 -17.20 -23.25
CA PRO A 182 25.76 -16.55 -22.02
C PRO A 182 26.53 -17.19 -20.85
N PRO A 183 27.07 -16.40 -19.90
CA PRO A 183 27.63 -16.97 -18.68
C PRO A 183 26.54 -17.76 -17.96
N ALA A 184 26.93 -18.91 -17.40
CA ALA A 184 26.05 -19.81 -16.66
C ALA A 184 25.17 -19.00 -15.68
N ALA A 185 23.86 -19.17 -15.81
CA ALA A 185 22.89 -18.52 -14.95
C ALA A 185 23.27 -18.80 -13.49
N ALA A 186 23.50 -17.73 -12.73
CA ALA A 186 23.65 -17.82 -11.29
C ALA A 186 22.44 -18.58 -10.71
N PRO A 187 22.64 -19.46 -9.72
CA PRO A 187 21.54 -20.21 -9.12
C PRO A 187 20.48 -19.22 -8.61
N ALA A 188 19.22 -19.49 -8.95
CA ALA A 188 18.10 -18.68 -8.50
C ALA A 188 18.18 -18.50 -6.98
N PRO A 189 17.98 -17.27 -6.45
CA PRO A 189 17.94 -17.07 -5.01
C PRO A 189 16.87 -17.98 -4.41
N ALA A 190 17.19 -18.60 -3.27
CA ALA A 190 16.24 -19.39 -2.50
C ALA A 190 14.94 -18.59 -2.29
N PRO A 191 13.76 -19.24 -2.24
CA PRO A 191 12.49 -18.54 -2.09
C PRO A 191 12.57 -17.63 -0.86
N ALA A 192 12.53 -16.32 -1.10
CA ALA A 192 12.53 -15.32 -0.05
C ALA A 192 11.43 -15.68 0.95
N ALA A 193 11.78 -15.71 2.24
CA ALA A 193 10.81 -15.92 3.30
C ALA A 193 9.70 -14.88 3.15
N THR A 194 8.54 -15.32 2.69
CA THR A 194 7.40 -14.44 2.50
C THR A 194 7.04 -13.90 3.88
N SER A 195 7.06 -12.56 4.02
CA SER A 195 6.62 -11.91 5.25
C SER A 195 5.26 -12.49 5.66
N GLY A 196 5.20 -13.09 6.86
CA GLY A 196 3.95 -13.65 7.41
C GLY A 196 2.89 -12.59 7.74
N LEU A 197 3.23 -11.31 7.58
CA LEU A 197 2.34 -10.18 7.81
C LEU A 197 1.26 -10.13 6.72
N ARG A 198 0.00 -10.27 7.15
CA ARG A 198 -1.16 -10.24 6.25
C ARG A 198 -2.01 -8.99 6.40
N ARG A 199 -1.93 -8.34 7.56
CA ARG A 199 -2.74 -7.17 7.88
C ARG A 199 -1.95 -6.17 8.71
N VAL A 200 -1.85 -4.96 8.19
CA VAL A 200 -1.22 -3.82 8.86
C VAL A 200 -2.33 -2.98 9.49
N GLY A 201 -2.29 -2.81 10.80
CA GLY A 201 -3.08 -1.81 11.51
C GLY A 201 -2.28 -0.52 11.64
N VAL A 202 -2.92 0.63 11.43
CA VAL A 202 -2.28 1.94 11.59
C VAL A 202 -3.10 2.79 12.55
N LEU A 203 -2.44 3.33 13.57
CA LEU A 203 -3.01 4.27 14.53
C LEU A 203 -2.33 5.62 14.37
N LEU A 204 -3.11 6.67 14.09
CA LEU A 204 -2.68 8.04 14.21
C LEU A 204 -3.37 8.67 15.43
N ASP A 205 -2.58 9.06 16.43
CA ASP A 205 -3.02 9.76 17.62
C ASP A 205 -2.40 11.18 17.65
N PRO A 206 -3.16 12.21 17.24
CA PRO A 206 -2.68 13.58 17.27
C PRO A 206 -2.40 14.13 18.68
N ALA A 207 -3.09 13.62 19.71
CA ALA A 207 -2.92 14.11 21.07
C ALA A 207 -1.58 13.65 21.68
N ASP A 208 -1.21 12.40 21.40
CA ASP A 208 0.07 11.82 21.81
C ASP A 208 1.20 12.07 20.80
N ALA A 209 0.93 12.81 19.72
CA ALA A 209 1.86 13.06 18.63
C ALA A 209 2.46 11.74 18.09
N ARG A 210 1.61 10.70 17.95
CA ARG A 210 2.05 9.32 17.72
C ARG A 210 1.41 8.74 16.47
N LEU A 211 2.24 8.14 15.62
CA LEU A 211 1.83 7.26 14.55
C LEU A 211 2.40 5.87 14.82
N ALA A 212 1.55 4.85 14.92
CA ALA A 212 1.99 3.49 15.23
C ALA A 212 1.44 2.49 14.22
N PHE A 213 2.26 1.49 13.91
CA PHE A 213 1.97 0.39 13.00
C PHE A 213 1.93 -0.92 13.77
N TYR A 214 0.95 -1.77 13.44
CA TYR A 214 0.69 -3.02 14.14
C TYR A 214 0.55 -4.18 13.16
N ASP A 215 1.00 -5.36 13.58
CA ASP A 215 0.47 -6.62 13.05
C ASP A 215 -0.95 -6.76 13.61
N ALA A 216 -1.95 -6.48 12.77
CA ALA A 216 -3.34 -6.43 13.21
C ALA A 216 -3.91 -7.83 13.48
N GLU A 217 -3.30 -8.92 12.99
CA GLU A 217 -3.71 -10.28 13.33
C GLU A 217 -3.25 -10.65 14.74
N ARG A 218 -2.06 -10.17 15.14
CA ARG A 218 -1.43 -10.51 16.42
C ARG A 218 -1.59 -9.44 17.50
N GLY A 219 -2.03 -8.23 17.12
CA GLY A 219 -2.10 -7.08 18.02
C GLY A 219 -0.73 -6.59 18.50
N ALA A 220 0.35 -6.93 17.79
CA ALA A 220 1.72 -6.57 18.15
C ALA A 220 2.14 -5.28 17.44
N GLU A 221 2.79 -4.36 18.16
CA GLU A 221 3.37 -3.16 17.55
C GLU A 221 4.60 -3.53 16.72
N LEU A 222 4.64 -3.07 15.48
CA LEU A 222 5.75 -3.24 14.54
C LEU A 222 6.72 -2.06 14.64
N HIS A 223 6.19 -0.84 14.66
CA HIS A 223 6.98 0.39 14.73
C HIS A 223 6.10 1.59 15.11
N SER A 224 6.70 2.65 15.64
CA SER A 224 6.02 3.93 15.82
C SER A 224 6.94 5.13 15.59
N PHE A 225 6.34 6.20 15.08
CA PHE A 225 6.95 7.50 14.90
C PHE A 225 6.35 8.51 15.86
N ARG A 226 7.14 9.51 16.23
CA ARG A 226 6.57 10.79 16.68
C ARG A 226 6.26 11.65 15.47
N VAL A 227 5.01 12.09 15.39
CA VAL A 227 4.50 12.97 14.33
C VAL A 227 4.11 14.26 14.99
N ALA A 228 4.81 15.35 14.67
CA ALA A 228 4.45 16.66 15.17
C ALA A 228 3.00 16.96 14.76
N GLY A 229 2.13 17.20 15.75
CA GLY A 229 0.80 17.71 15.49
C GLY A 229 0.93 19.05 14.79
N ASP A 230 0.31 19.20 13.63
CA ASP A 230 0.33 20.43 12.84
C ASP A 230 -0.28 21.57 13.68
N ARG A 231 0.55 22.33 14.39
CA ARG A 231 0.13 23.54 15.09
C ARG A 231 0.11 24.75 14.17
N GLU A 232 0.65 24.62 12.97
CA GLU A 232 0.74 25.71 12.00
C GLU A 232 -0.50 25.70 11.13
N GLY A 233 -1.42 26.63 11.42
CA GLY A 233 -2.79 26.71 10.93
C GLY A 233 -2.94 26.93 9.43
N ARG A 234 -2.52 25.98 8.60
CA ARG A 234 -2.90 25.93 7.18
C ARG A 234 -4.32 25.43 7.05
N GLU A 235 -5.23 26.34 6.72
CA GLU A 235 -6.61 26.02 6.39
C GLU A 235 -6.70 25.24 5.06
N GLY A 236 -7.63 24.29 4.97
CA GLY A 236 -7.89 23.53 3.75
C GLY A 236 -7.28 22.11 3.71
N PRO A 237 -7.31 21.43 2.55
CA PRO A 237 -6.89 20.04 2.42
C PRO A 237 -5.38 19.84 2.59
N GLU A 238 -4.57 20.87 2.37
CA GLU A 238 -3.11 20.83 2.47
C GLU A 238 -2.62 20.57 3.90
N GLY A 239 -3.29 21.14 4.90
CA GLY A 239 -3.01 20.93 6.33
C GLY A 239 -3.61 19.65 6.92
N ARG A 240 -4.20 18.77 6.10
CA ARG A 240 -4.81 17.51 6.57
C ARG A 240 -3.85 16.34 6.41
N MET A 241 -3.98 15.37 7.29
CA MET A 241 -3.31 14.06 7.17
C MET A 241 -4.25 13.07 6.51
N TYR A 242 -3.73 12.24 5.61
CA TYR A 242 -4.47 11.21 4.87
C TYR A 242 -3.80 9.86 5.03
N ALA A 243 -4.58 8.78 4.96
CA ALA A 243 -4.00 7.45 4.80
C ALA A 243 -3.35 7.38 3.43
N ALA A 244 -2.21 6.70 3.34
CA ALA A 244 -1.43 6.59 2.13
C ALA A 244 -1.05 5.13 1.89
N ALA A 245 -1.06 4.72 0.63
CA ALA A 245 -0.65 3.39 0.24
C ALA A 245 0.12 3.40 -1.09
N GLY A 246 0.91 2.36 -1.30
CA GLY A 246 1.57 2.08 -2.58
C GLY A 246 1.69 0.58 -2.80
N LEU A 247 1.58 0.16 -4.06
CA LEU A 247 1.59 -1.26 -4.45
C LEU A 247 2.35 -1.43 -5.78
N TRP A 248 3.43 -2.20 -5.76
CA TRP A 248 4.27 -2.41 -6.94
C TRP A 248 4.06 -3.78 -7.60
N ASP A 249 3.53 -4.75 -6.87
CA ASP A 249 3.35 -6.11 -7.38
C ASP A 249 2.16 -6.26 -8.30
N VAL A 250 2.44 -6.59 -9.56
CA VAL A 250 1.44 -6.88 -10.58
C VAL A 250 0.57 -8.07 -10.14
N GLY A 251 -0.74 -7.89 -10.18
CA GLY A 251 -1.68 -8.97 -9.86
C GLY A 251 -1.88 -9.21 -8.36
N SER A 252 -1.29 -8.39 -7.49
CA SER A 252 -1.62 -8.33 -6.05
C SER A 252 -2.65 -7.23 -5.78
N CYS A 253 -3.19 -7.20 -4.56
CA CYS A 253 -4.06 -6.11 -4.12
C CYS A 253 -3.79 -5.71 -2.66
N LEU A 254 -4.19 -4.48 -2.33
CA LEU A 254 -4.34 -4.03 -0.96
C LEU A 254 -5.82 -3.79 -0.68
N THR A 255 -6.28 -4.19 0.51
CA THR A 255 -7.71 -4.15 0.85
C THR A 255 -7.94 -3.45 2.19
N LEU A 256 -8.73 -2.40 2.20
CA LEU A 256 -9.16 -1.71 3.43
C LEU A 256 -10.18 -2.56 4.19
N TYR A 257 -9.91 -2.80 5.47
CA TYR A 257 -10.85 -3.45 6.37
C TYR A 257 -11.73 -2.41 7.06
N VAL A 258 -13.05 -2.65 7.00
CA VAL A 258 -14.01 -1.84 7.75
C VAL A 258 -13.90 -2.22 9.23
N PRO A 259 -13.66 -1.26 10.14
CA PRO A 259 -13.72 -1.53 11.56
C PRO A 259 -15.15 -1.96 11.92
N LEU A 260 -15.32 -3.19 12.43
CA LEU A 260 -16.58 -3.60 13.04
C LEU A 260 -16.85 -2.66 14.23
N ARG A 261 -17.90 -1.85 14.15
CA ARG A 261 -18.39 -1.15 15.34
C ARG A 261 -18.97 -2.21 16.26
N GLU A 262 -18.34 -2.42 17.42
CA GLU A 262 -18.96 -3.19 18.49
C GLU A 262 -20.30 -2.51 18.81
N SER A 263 -21.41 -3.21 18.60
CA SER A 263 -22.71 -2.75 19.10
C SER A 263 -22.60 -2.69 20.62
N LYS A 264 -22.98 -1.56 21.19
CA LYS A 264 -23.25 -1.46 22.63
C LYS A 264 -24.40 -2.36 23.01
#